data_AF-A0A1W9L4X3-F1
#
_entry.id   AF-A0A1W9L4X3-F1
#
_cell.length_a   1.000
_cell.length_b   1.000
_cell.length_c   1.000
_cell.angle_alpha   90.00
_cell.angle_beta   90.00
_cell.angle_gamma   90.00
#
_symmetry.space_group_name_H-M   'P 1'
#
loop_
_entity.id
_entity.type
_entity.pdbx_description
1 polymer ?
#
loop_
_entity_poly.entity_id
_entity_poly.type
_entity_poly.pdbx_seq_one_letter_code
_entity_poly.pdbx_strand_id
1 'polypeptide(L)'
;MKSKKYDLGYYNEYGVLRIPAILVYINLYLLKYYFLALIPALALMPKIKQALDSIMPVVTGFAHTHVTIPLLLSCVPALLVMIAMIKRVPGVVSPKILWMWQNGLWLLLASVILELGFIIGYILMGIRTINGAILLIAYLDLLIIFYLSKSQWVRDIFAEFPKNEIENWEEIRKREELAWEQAKQLDTEQAYQDYLDAPITNKKHAYEARQRRNELSLHLRNDR
;
A
#
# COMPACT_ATOMS: atom_id res chain seq x y z
N MET A 1 -18.24 13.12 5.72
CA MET A 1 -16.97 13.18 4.96
C MET A 1 -15.84 13.24 5.97
N LYS A 2 -14.96 12.23 6.08
CA LYS A 2 -13.74 12.38 6.90
C LYS A 2 -12.93 13.52 6.28
N SER A 3 -12.60 14.57 7.05
CA SER A 3 -11.69 15.61 6.58
C SER A 3 -10.38 14.94 6.19
N LYS A 4 -9.91 15.13 4.95
CA LYS A 4 -8.64 14.56 4.51
C LYS A 4 -7.54 15.19 5.35
N LYS A 5 -6.75 14.34 6.03
CA LYS A 5 -5.65 14.74 6.92
C LYS A 5 -4.46 15.34 6.14
N TYR A 6 -4.38 15.03 4.84
CA TYR A 6 -3.31 15.45 3.94
C TYR A 6 -3.89 16.11 2.68
N ASP A 7 -3.07 16.92 2.00
CA ASP A 7 -3.45 17.53 0.72
C ASP A 7 -3.74 16.49 -0.36
N LEU A 8 -4.56 16.87 -1.35
CA LEU A 8 -4.97 15.98 -2.43
C LEU A 8 -3.79 15.43 -3.26
N GLY A 9 -2.68 16.18 -3.37
CA GLY A 9 -1.49 15.76 -4.10
C GLY A 9 -0.80 14.51 -3.53
N TYR A 10 -1.08 14.17 -2.28
CA TYR A 10 -0.50 13.01 -1.61
C TYR A 10 -1.27 11.71 -1.82
N TYR A 11 -2.44 11.78 -2.46
CA TYR A 11 -3.26 10.62 -2.79
C TYR A 11 -3.01 10.17 -4.23
N ASN A 12 -3.07 8.86 -4.47
CA ASN A 12 -3.05 8.31 -5.82
C ASN A 12 -4.44 8.38 -6.47
N GLU A 13 -4.54 7.92 -7.71
CA GLU A 13 -5.79 7.80 -8.48
C GLU A 13 -6.85 6.94 -7.79
N TYR A 14 -6.46 6.09 -6.84
CA TYR A 14 -7.36 5.24 -6.07
C TYR A 14 -7.81 5.85 -4.74
N GLY A 15 -7.46 7.11 -4.48
CA GLY A 15 -7.87 7.82 -3.26
C GLY A 15 -7.18 7.33 -1.99
N VAL A 16 -6.06 6.60 -2.10
CA VAL A 16 -5.22 6.21 -0.96
C VAL A 16 -3.87 6.93 -1.01
N LEU A 17 -3.20 7.04 0.13
CA LEU A 17 -1.90 7.70 0.23
C LEU A 17 -0.87 7.08 -0.73
N ARG A 18 -0.15 7.92 -1.47
CA ARG A 18 0.97 7.53 -2.33
C ARG A 18 2.10 6.96 -1.50
N ILE A 19 2.76 5.95 -2.05
CA ILE A 19 3.93 5.34 -1.42
C ILE A 19 5.12 6.28 -1.67
N PRO A 20 5.73 6.86 -0.63
CA PRO A 20 6.81 7.80 -0.79
C PRO A 20 8.07 7.04 -1.22
N ALA A 21 8.88 7.65 -2.07
CA ALA A 21 10.09 7.02 -2.62
C ALA A 21 11.03 6.50 -1.52
N ILE A 22 11.13 7.23 -0.40
CA ILE A 22 11.93 6.80 0.76
C ILE A 22 11.51 5.42 1.30
N LEU A 23 10.21 5.10 1.32
CA LEU A 23 9.74 3.79 1.79
C LEU A 23 10.10 2.68 0.80
N VAL A 24 10.11 2.98 -0.49
CA VAL A 24 10.59 2.06 -1.55
C VAL A 24 12.08 1.81 -1.38
N TYR A 25 12.89 2.86 -1.17
CA TYR A 25 14.33 2.73 -0.95
C TYR A 25 14.66 1.96 0.33
N ILE A 26 13.92 2.18 1.42
CA ILE A 26 14.06 1.38 2.64
C ILE A 26 13.80 -0.09 2.35
N ASN A 27 12.70 -0.41 1.67
CA ASN A 27 12.37 -1.80 1.36
C ASN A 27 13.44 -2.44 0.46
N LEU A 28 13.90 -1.75 -0.58
CA LEU A 28 15.02 -2.22 -1.42
C LEU A 28 16.31 -2.43 -0.63
N TYR A 29 16.64 -1.51 0.28
CA TYR A 29 17.79 -1.66 1.18
C TYR A 29 17.67 -2.90 2.07
N LEU A 30 16.49 -3.19 2.62
CA LEU A 30 16.27 -4.40 3.43
C LEU A 30 16.35 -5.70 2.60
N LEU A 31 16.21 -5.62 1.28
CA LEU A 31 16.42 -6.72 0.34
C LEU A 31 17.88 -6.85 -0.15
N LYS A 32 18.82 -6.07 0.40
CA LYS A 32 20.23 -6.03 -0.03
C LYS A 32 20.90 -7.41 -0.13
N TYR A 33 20.64 -8.33 0.80
CA TYR A 33 21.26 -9.65 0.75
C TYR A 33 20.74 -10.52 -0.39
N TYR A 34 19.47 -10.39 -0.80
CA TYR A 34 18.97 -11.03 -2.03
C TYR A 34 19.65 -10.45 -3.27
N PHE A 35 19.82 -9.13 -3.34
CA PHE A 35 20.53 -8.52 -4.46
C PHE A 35 22.00 -8.97 -4.51
N LEU A 36 22.71 -8.95 -3.38
CA LEU A 36 24.10 -9.40 -3.29
C LEU A 36 24.26 -10.89 -3.65
N ALA A 37 23.30 -11.74 -3.27
CA ALA A 37 23.30 -13.16 -3.63
C ALA A 37 22.98 -13.39 -5.13
N LEU A 38 22.15 -12.53 -5.72
CA LEU A 38 21.67 -12.69 -7.09
C LEU A 38 22.64 -12.09 -8.14
N ILE A 39 23.41 -11.06 -7.78
CA ILE A 39 24.36 -10.40 -8.71
C ILE A 39 25.35 -11.40 -9.35
N PRO A 40 26.02 -12.31 -8.62
CA PRO A 40 26.91 -13.29 -9.23
C PRO A 40 26.21 -14.19 -10.25
N ALA A 41 24.94 -14.56 -10.01
CA ALA A 41 24.15 -15.36 -10.94
C ALA A 41 23.80 -14.55 -12.21
N LEU A 42 23.48 -13.27 -12.08
CA LEU A 42 23.24 -12.38 -13.22
C LEU A 42 24.49 -12.16 -14.08
N ALA A 43 25.68 -12.19 -13.48
CA ALA A 43 26.96 -12.07 -14.18
C ALA A 43 27.30 -13.27 -15.09
N LEU A 44 26.47 -14.32 -15.11
CA LEU A 44 26.54 -15.38 -16.13
C LEU A 44 26.11 -14.89 -17.52
N MET A 45 25.37 -13.79 -17.60
CA MET A 45 24.94 -13.20 -18.87
C MET A 45 26.03 -12.26 -19.42
N PRO A 46 26.51 -12.41 -20.66
CA PRO A 46 27.66 -11.66 -21.18
C PRO A 46 27.51 -10.13 -21.12
N LYS A 47 26.32 -9.62 -21.46
CA LYS A 47 26.04 -8.17 -21.45
C LYS A 47 26.06 -7.58 -20.03
N ILE A 48 25.55 -8.33 -19.06
CA ILE A 48 25.53 -7.90 -17.65
C ILE A 48 26.93 -8.02 -17.05
N LYS A 49 27.65 -9.10 -17.35
CA LYS A 49 29.04 -9.30 -16.94
C LYS A 49 29.90 -8.09 -17.31
N GLN A 50 29.87 -7.68 -18.57
CA GLN A 50 30.64 -6.52 -19.05
C GLN A 50 30.30 -5.23 -18.28
N ALA A 51 29.02 -5.01 -17.93
CA ALA A 51 28.60 -3.84 -17.17
C ALA A 51 29.06 -3.87 -15.70
N LEU A 52 29.28 -5.05 -15.13
CA LEU A 52 29.62 -5.24 -13.72
C LEU A 52 31.10 -5.56 -13.49
N ASP A 53 31.90 -5.85 -14.53
CA ASP A 53 33.27 -6.35 -14.41
C ASP A 53 34.16 -5.50 -13.47
N SER A 54 33.99 -4.18 -13.49
CA SER A 54 34.76 -3.27 -12.62
C SER A 54 34.40 -3.37 -11.14
N ILE A 55 33.19 -3.79 -10.82
CA ILE A 55 32.68 -3.86 -9.43
C ILE A 55 32.55 -5.29 -8.91
N MET A 56 32.60 -6.30 -9.80
CA MET A 56 32.43 -7.71 -9.43
C MET A 56 33.38 -8.17 -8.31
N PRO A 57 34.69 -7.84 -8.29
CA PRO A 57 35.58 -8.26 -7.20
C PRO A 57 35.15 -7.72 -5.83
N VAL A 58 34.66 -6.48 -5.78
CA VAL A 58 34.19 -5.85 -4.54
C VAL A 58 32.88 -6.50 -4.11
N VAL A 59 31.94 -6.70 -5.03
CA VAL A 59 30.63 -7.29 -4.74
C VAL A 59 30.76 -8.74 -4.29
N THR A 60 31.57 -9.58 -4.96
CA THR A 60 31.74 -10.98 -4.58
C THR A 60 32.52 -11.11 -3.27
N GLY A 61 33.58 -10.32 -3.07
CA GLY A 61 34.31 -10.29 -1.80
C GLY A 61 33.40 -9.90 -0.63
N PHE A 62 32.54 -8.90 -0.84
CA PHE A 62 31.53 -8.52 0.14
C PHE A 62 30.50 -9.62 0.34
N ALA A 63 29.94 -10.20 -0.73
CA ALA A 63 28.91 -11.23 -0.66
C ALA A 63 29.41 -12.49 0.08
N HIS A 64 30.61 -12.98 -0.22
CA HIS A 64 31.19 -14.14 0.45
C HIS A 64 31.43 -13.90 1.94
N THR A 65 31.79 -12.69 2.32
CA THR A 65 32.04 -12.34 3.73
C THR A 65 30.74 -12.06 4.48
N HIS A 66 29.77 -11.46 3.79
CA HIS A 66 28.63 -10.84 4.45
C HIS A 66 27.29 -11.53 4.29
N VAL A 67 27.08 -12.34 3.24
CA VAL A 67 25.82 -13.02 2.97
C VAL A 67 25.82 -14.39 3.63
N THR A 68 24.93 -14.59 4.61
CA THR A 68 24.69 -15.89 5.25
C THR A 68 23.22 -16.28 5.13
N ILE A 69 22.90 -17.56 5.28
CA ILE A 69 21.51 -18.05 5.21
C ILE A 69 20.59 -17.31 6.21
N PRO A 70 20.98 -17.09 7.49
CA PRO A 70 20.16 -16.31 8.42
C PRO A 70 19.89 -14.87 7.96
N LEU A 71 20.89 -14.21 7.36
CA LEU A 71 20.73 -12.85 6.82
C LEU A 71 19.86 -12.81 5.55
N LEU A 72 19.80 -13.90 4.78
CA LEU A 72 18.83 -14.04 3.69
C LEU A 72 17.40 -14.23 4.22
N LEU A 73 17.25 -14.92 5.36
CA LEU A 73 15.94 -15.11 6.00
C LEU A 73 15.41 -13.82 6.62
N SER A 74 16.27 -12.93 7.11
CA SER A 74 15.83 -11.61 7.61
C SER A 74 15.24 -10.72 6.50
N CYS A 75 15.49 -11.00 5.22
CA CYS A 75 14.88 -10.29 4.09
C CYS A 75 13.43 -10.72 3.79
N VAL A 76 12.97 -11.88 4.28
CA VAL A 76 11.64 -12.43 3.93
C VAL A 76 10.50 -11.47 4.28
N PRO A 77 10.45 -10.85 5.47
CA PRO A 77 9.38 -9.91 5.80
C PRO A 77 9.35 -8.69 4.87
N ALA A 78 10.51 -8.13 4.50
CA ALA A 78 10.59 -7.02 3.55
C ALA A 78 10.10 -7.42 2.16
N LEU A 79 10.42 -8.64 1.71
CA LEU A 79 9.95 -9.17 0.43
C LEU A 79 8.42 -9.27 0.38
N LEU A 80 7.79 -9.71 1.48
CA LEU A 80 6.32 -9.75 1.58
C LEU A 80 5.72 -8.34 1.42
N VAL A 81 6.34 -7.34 2.03
CA VAL A 81 5.91 -5.94 1.88
C VAL A 81 6.12 -5.45 0.45
N MET A 82 7.22 -5.82 -0.21
CA MET A 82 7.46 -5.47 -1.62
C MET A 82 6.40 -6.09 -2.54
N ILE A 83 6.02 -7.35 -2.31
CA ILE A 83 4.96 -8.02 -3.07
C ILE A 83 3.62 -7.30 -2.85
N ALA A 84 3.29 -6.96 -1.60
CA ALA A 84 2.06 -6.23 -1.27
C ALA A 84 2.06 -4.82 -1.89
N MET A 85 3.22 -4.15 -1.93
CA MET A 85 3.42 -2.85 -2.54
C MET A 85 3.11 -2.87 -4.05
N ILE A 86 3.62 -3.86 -4.78
CA ILE A 86 3.37 -4.03 -6.22
C ILE A 86 1.90 -4.36 -6.49
N LYS A 87 1.27 -5.14 -5.62
CA LYS A 87 -0.13 -5.57 -5.77
C LYS A 87 -1.14 -4.62 -5.13
N ARG A 88 -0.74 -3.41 -4.73
CA ARG A 88 -1.63 -2.40 -4.13
C ARG A 88 -2.45 -1.67 -5.20
N VAL A 89 -3.37 -2.40 -5.82
CA VAL A 89 -4.30 -1.92 -6.85
C VAL A 89 -5.74 -2.33 -6.51
N PRO A 90 -6.76 -1.54 -6.90
CA PRO A 90 -8.15 -1.94 -6.73
C PRO A 90 -8.45 -3.23 -7.50
N GLY A 91 -9.30 -4.09 -6.94
CA GLY A 91 -9.73 -5.35 -7.56
C GLY A 91 -8.90 -6.58 -7.20
N VAL A 92 -7.65 -6.43 -6.74
CA VAL A 92 -6.82 -7.56 -6.26
C VAL A 92 -6.89 -7.66 -4.74
N VAL A 93 -8.07 -8.00 -4.21
CA VAL A 93 -8.27 -8.14 -2.76
C VAL A 93 -8.08 -9.59 -2.35
N SER A 94 -6.82 -10.05 -2.38
CA SER A 94 -6.48 -11.29 -1.67
C SER A 94 -6.38 -10.97 -0.17
N PRO A 95 -7.06 -11.71 0.72
CA PRO A 95 -6.93 -11.53 2.17
C PRO A 95 -5.47 -11.59 2.64
N LYS A 96 -4.63 -12.38 1.94
CA LYS A 96 -3.19 -12.48 2.24
C LYS A 96 -2.44 -11.18 1.95
N ILE A 97 -2.73 -10.52 0.82
CA ILE A 97 -2.09 -9.26 0.43
C ILE A 97 -2.50 -8.14 1.38
N LEU A 98 -3.79 -8.08 1.72
CA LEU A 98 -4.31 -7.12 2.68
C LEU A 98 -3.64 -7.28 4.05
N TRP A 99 -3.53 -8.52 4.53
CA TRP A 99 -2.85 -8.83 5.78
C TRP A 99 -1.36 -8.43 5.73
N MET A 100 -0.64 -8.76 4.65
CA MET A 100 0.76 -8.36 4.47
C MET A 100 0.93 -6.84 4.48
N TRP A 101 -0.01 -6.10 3.87
CA TRP A 101 0.04 -4.64 3.84
C TRP A 101 -0.27 -4.01 5.19
N GLN A 102 -1.36 -4.43 5.85
CA GLN A 102 -1.75 -3.89 7.16
C GLN A 102 -0.70 -4.14 8.24
N ASN A 103 0.03 -5.26 8.12
CA ASN A 103 1.16 -5.58 8.98
C ASN A 103 2.51 -5.11 8.43
N GLY A 104 2.52 -4.36 7.32
CA GLY A 104 3.74 -4.04 6.57
C GLY A 104 4.76 -3.28 7.39
N LEU A 105 4.33 -2.36 8.26
CA LEU A 105 5.21 -1.67 9.20
C LEU A 105 5.95 -2.66 10.13
N TRP A 106 5.22 -3.58 10.73
CA TRP A 106 5.76 -4.58 11.64
C TRP A 106 6.65 -5.58 10.91
N LEU A 107 6.31 -5.95 9.68
CA LEU A 107 7.15 -6.79 8.83
C LEU A 107 8.48 -6.09 8.51
N LEU A 108 8.48 -4.81 8.14
CA LEU A 108 9.73 -4.07 7.90
C LEU A 108 10.56 -3.96 9.18
N LEU A 109 9.95 -3.63 10.33
CA LEU A 109 10.65 -3.60 11.61
C LEU A 109 11.23 -4.98 11.98
N ALA A 110 10.46 -6.05 11.81
CA ALA A 110 10.91 -7.41 12.07
C ALA A 110 12.11 -7.79 11.18
N SER A 111 12.11 -7.37 9.91
CA SER A 111 13.24 -7.57 8.99
C SER A 111 14.52 -6.95 9.55
N VAL A 112 14.47 -5.68 9.98
CA VAL A 112 15.64 -4.95 10.51
C VAL A 112 16.09 -5.54 11.85
N ILE A 113 15.15 -5.86 12.74
CA ILE A 113 15.45 -6.43 14.06
C ILE A 113 16.10 -7.81 13.93
N LEU A 114 15.62 -8.66 13.01
CA LEU A 114 16.23 -9.95 12.73
C LEU A 114 17.65 -9.79 12.20
N GLU A 115 17.88 -8.87 11.27
CA GLU A 115 19.22 -8.59 10.74
C GLU A 115 20.18 -8.16 11.85
N LEU A 116 19.82 -7.15 12.65
CA LEU A 116 20.63 -6.69 13.77
C LEU A 116 20.88 -7.83 14.77
N GLY A 117 19.86 -8.63 15.07
CA GLY A 117 19.95 -9.79 15.95
C GLY A 117 20.98 -10.81 15.45
N PHE A 118 20.97 -11.15 14.16
CA PHE A 118 21.96 -12.06 13.58
C PHE A 118 23.36 -11.47 13.56
N ILE A 119 23.52 -10.18 13.23
CA ILE A 119 24.82 -9.49 13.26
C ILE A 119 25.40 -9.53 14.67
N ILE A 120 24.61 -9.14 15.68
CA ILE A 120 25.03 -9.17 17.09
C ILE A 120 25.38 -10.60 17.52
N GLY A 121 24.53 -11.58 17.17
CA GLY A 121 24.78 -12.99 17.47
C GLY A 121 26.11 -13.50 16.89
N TYR A 122 26.42 -13.16 15.63
CA TYR A 122 27.69 -13.55 15.00
C TYR A 122 28.91 -12.88 15.64
N ILE A 123 28.79 -11.63 16.10
CA ILE A 123 29.87 -10.95 16.82
C ILE A 123 30.09 -11.62 18.17
N LEU A 124 29.03 -11.91 18.93
CA LEU A 124 29.11 -12.56 20.24
C LEU A 124 29.70 -13.97 20.16
N MET A 125 29.43 -14.70 19.08
CA MET A 125 30.01 -16.03 18.83
C MET A 125 31.46 -15.97 18.29
N GLY A 126 32.02 -14.79 18.04
CA GLY A 126 33.36 -14.63 17.46
C GLY A 126 33.46 -15.05 15.98
N ILE A 127 32.34 -15.27 15.31
CA ILE A 127 32.27 -15.66 13.89
C ILE A 127 32.61 -14.46 12.99
N ARG A 128 32.30 -13.24 13.44
CA ARG A 128 32.46 -12.01 12.68
C ARG A 128 33.14 -10.92 13.52
N THR A 129 34.09 -10.22 12.92
CA THR A 129 34.75 -9.06 13.53
C THR A 129 33.99 -7.77 13.23
N ILE A 130 34.05 -6.80 14.14
CA ILE A 130 33.48 -5.47 13.92
C ILE A 130 34.38 -4.74 12.93
N ASN A 131 33.81 -4.29 11.81
CA ASN A 131 34.50 -3.47 10.82
C ASN A 131 33.62 -2.27 10.43
N GLY A 132 34.19 -1.33 9.67
CA GLY A 132 33.48 -0.12 9.26
C GLY A 132 32.18 -0.40 8.48
N ALA A 133 32.14 -1.45 7.66
CA ALA A 133 30.95 -1.80 6.89
C ALA A 133 29.80 -2.30 7.79
N ILE A 134 30.10 -3.14 8.78
CA ILE A 134 29.10 -3.63 9.74
C ILE A 134 28.57 -2.48 10.61
N LEU A 135 29.45 -1.58 11.04
CA LEU A 135 29.04 -0.38 11.79
C LEU A 135 28.14 0.53 10.95
N LEU A 136 28.47 0.73 9.67
CA LEU A 136 27.64 1.50 8.74
C LEU A 136 26.26 0.85 8.52
N ILE A 137 26.21 -0.47 8.33
CA ILE A 137 24.94 -1.21 8.21
C ILE A 137 24.10 -1.04 9.48
N ALA A 138 24.69 -1.31 10.66
CA ALA A 138 23.99 -1.17 11.93
C ALA A 138 23.48 0.27 12.15
N TYR A 139 24.26 1.28 11.78
CA TYR A 139 23.84 2.68 11.85
C TYR A 139 22.64 2.96 10.94
N LEU A 140 22.66 2.51 9.68
CA LEU A 140 21.55 2.68 8.75
C LEU A 140 20.28 1.95 9.25
N ASP A 141 20.43 0.75 9.79
CA ASP A 141 19.34 -0.03 10.37
C ASP A 141 18.68 0.71 11.56
N LEU A 142 19.48 1.32 12.44
CA LEU A 142 18.96 2.14 13.54
C LEU A 142 18.19 3.37 13.03
N LEU A 143 18.69 4.03 11.98
CA LEU A 143 17.97 5.15 11.34
C LEU A 143 16.64 4.69 10.75
N ILE A 144 16.61 3.51 10.11
CA ILE A 144 15.39 2.93 9.56
C ILE A 144 14.39 2.61 10.67
N ILE A 145 14.83 1.97 11.77
CA ILE A 145 13.97 1.69 12.93
C ILE A 145 13.38 2.99 13.48
N PHE A 146 14.19 4.02 13.66
CA PHE A 146 13.75 5.32 14.14
C PHE A 146 12.70 5.94 13.21
N TYR A 147 13.01 5.99 11.90
CA TYR A 147 12.11 6.54 10.88
C TYR A 147 10.77 5.81 10.83
N LEU A 148 10.78 4.47 10.75
CA LEU A 148 9.57 3.64 10.69
C LEU A 148 8.72 3.80 11.95
N SER A 149 9.35 3.86 13.13
CA SER A 149 8.65 3.94 14.42
C SER A 149 8.04 5.32 14.67
N LYS A 150 8.70 6.40 14.24
CA LYS A 150 8.25 7.77 14.53
C LYS A 150 7.35 8.35 13.45
N SER A 151 7.52 7.95 12.19
CA SER A 151 6.76 8.53 11.08
C SER A 151 5.27 8.19 11.16
N GLN A 152 4.44 9.21 11.42
CA GLN A 152 2.98 9.07 11.34
C GLN A 152 2.53 8.81 9.90
N TRP A 153 3.21 9.42 8.94
CA TRP A 153 2.95 9.24 7.51
C TRP A 153 3.03 7.77 7.10
N VAL A 154 4.10 7.08 7.51
CA VAL A 154 4.30 5.66 7.19
C VAL A 154 3.21 4.79 7.82
N ARG A 155 2.83 5.09 9.08
CA ARG A 155 1.73 4.39 9.77
C ARG A 155 0.41 4.55 9.03
N ASP A 156 0.10 5.76 8.58
CA ASP A 156 -1.14 6.05 7.85
C ASP A 156 -1.16 5.35 6.48
N ILE A 157 -0.01 5.25 5.78
CA ILE A 157 0.10 4.50 4.52
C ILE A 157 -0.26 3.03 4.69
N PHE A 158 0.29 2.38 5.70
CA PHE A 158 0.03 0.95 5.94
C PHE A 158 -1.39 0.69 6.47
N ALA A 159 -2.03 1.71 7.06
CA ALA A 159 -3.44 1.65 7.42
C ALA A 159 -4.39 1.76 6.21
N GLU A 160 -3.92 2.31 5.07
CA GLU A 160 -4.73 2.54 3.89
C GLU A 160 -4.46 1.53 2.77
N PHE A 161 -5.50 0.80 2.37
CA PHE A 161 -5.51 -0.07 1.19
C PHE A 161 -6.65 0.36 0.25
N PRO A 162 -6.46 0.34 -1.08
CA PRO A 162 -7.53 0.67 -2.03
C PRO A 162 -8.76 -0.20 -1.75
N LYS A 163 -9.90 0.43 -1.47
CA LYS A 163 -11.17 -0.31 -1.38
C LYS A 163 -11.49 -0.90 -2.75
N ASN A 164 -12.09 -2.09 -2.77
CA ASN A 164 -12.60 -2.62 -4.03
C ASN A 164 -13.75 -1.74 -4.54
N GLU A 165 -13.92 -1.67 -5.85
CA GLU A 165 -15.06 -0.97 -6.44
C GLU A 165 -16.39 -1.57 -5.94
N ILE A 166 -16.41 -2.86 -5.59
CA ILE A 166 -17.60 -3.59 -5.12
C ILE A 166 -18.13 -3.04 -3.78
N GLU A 167 -17.27 -2.75 -2.81
CA GLU A 167 -17.66 -2.15 -1.53
C GLU A 167 -18.14 -0.70 -1.74
N ASN A 168 -17.56 0.02 -2.70
CA ASN A 168 -18.08 1.31 -3.14
C ASN A 168 -19.49 1.17 -3.77
N TRP A 169 -19.73 0.16 -4.60
CA TRP A 169 -21.06 -0.10 -5.18
C TRP A 169 -22.12 -0.49 -4.14
N GLU A 170 -21.77 -1.17 -3.05
CA GLU A 170 -22.70 -1.41 -1.94
C GLU A 170 -23.03 -0.14 -1.16
N GLU A 171 -22.04 0.69 -0.86
CA GLU A 171 -22.28 1.99 -0.22
C GLU A 171 -23.11 2.92 -1.13
N ILE A 172 -22.81 2.95 -2.43
CA ILE A 172 -23.57 3.69 -3.44
C ILE A 172 -25.02 3.17 -3.49
N ARG A 173 -25.22 1.84 -3.57
CA ARG A 173 -26.56 1.23 -3.55
C ARG A 173 -27.34 1.58 -2.28
N LYS A 174 -26.71 1.53 -1.10
CA LYS A 174 -27.36 1.89 0.17
C LYS A 174 -27.76 3.36 0.22
N ARG A 175 -26.90 4.26 -0.25
CA ARG A 175 -27.22 5.70 -0.32
C ARG A 175 -28.34 5.99 -1.32
N GLU A 176 -28.32 5.29 -2.45
CA GLU A 176 -29.35 5.39 -3.47
C GLU A 176 -30.70 4.91 -2.95
N GLU A 177 -30.74 3.76 -2.28
CA GLU A 177 -31.98 3.24 -1.68
C GLU A 177 -32.51 4.18 -0.60
N LEU A 178 -31.63 4.73 0.24
CA LEU A 178 -32.01 5.70 1.26
C LEU A 178 -32.60 6.99 0.64
N ALA A 179 -31.96 7.52 -0.40
CA ALA A 179 -32.44 8.71 -1.10
C ALA A 179 -33.79 8.46 -1.77
N TRP A 180 -34.01 7.27 -2.32
CA TRP A 180 -35.29 6.85 -2.86
C TRP A 180 -36.37 6.75 -1.79
N GLU A 181 -36.09 6.11 -0.65
CA GLU A 181 -37.02 6.03 0.47
C GLU A 181 -37.39 7.41 1.01
N GLN A 182 -36.42 8.32 1.12
CA GLN A 182 -36.68 9.71 1.51
C GLN A 182 -37.59 10.44 0.52
N ALA A 183 -37.35 10.27 -0.79
CA ALA A 183 -38.21 10.86 -1.82
C ALA A 183 -39.64 10.33 -1.74
N LYS A 184 -39.81 9.02 -1.51
CA LYS A 184 -41.13 8.40 -1.29
C LYS A 184 -41.81 8.88 -0.01
N GLN A 185 -41.07 9.10 1.07
CA GLN A 185 -41.65 9.61 2.32
C GLN A 185 -42.14 11.05 2.19
N LEU A 186 -41.42 11.88 1.42
CA LEU A 186 -41.83 13.25 1.17
C LEU A 186 -42.94 13.35 0.12
N ASP A 187 -42.96 12.45 -0.88
CA ASP A 187 -43.93 12.37 -1.99
C ASP A 187 -44.23 13.74 -2.64
N THR A 188 -43.19 14.53 -2.87
CA THR A 188 -43.29 15.85 -3.53
C THR A 188 -42.53 15.85 -4.86
N GLU A 189 -42.98 16.68 -5.80
CA GLU A 189 -42.30 16.89 -7.09
C GLU A 189 -40.81 17.21 -6.90
N GLN A 190 -40.51 18.10 -5.94
CA GLN A 190 -39.14 18.51 -5.64
C GLN A 190 -38.29 17.35 -5.10
N ALA A 191 -38.82 16.52 -4.19
CA ALA A 191 -38.06 15.40 -3.63
C ALA A 191 -37.68 14.36 -4.69
N TYR A 192 -38.56 14.09 -5.66
CA TYR A 192 -38.24 13.22 -6.79
C TYR A 192 -37.27 13.87 -7.78
N GLN A 193 -37.35 15.19 -7.97
CA GLN A 193 -36.39 15.93 -8.76
C GLN A 193 -34.99 15.90 -8.12
N ASP A 194 -34.89 16.12 -6.82
CA ASP A 194 -33.64 16.05 -6.07
C ASP A 194 -33.00 14.65 -6.14
N TYR A 195 -33.82 13.58 -6.06
CA TYR A 195 -33.36 12.21 -6.28
C TYR A 195 -32.81 12.01 -7.71
N LEU A 196 -33.51 12.54 -8.72
CA LEU A 196 -33.10 12.44 -10.13
C LEU A 196 -31.84 13.26 -10.44
N ASP A 197 -31.62 14.37 -9.75
CA ASP A 197 -30.46 15.25 -9.94
C ASP A 197 -29.26 14.83 -9.08
N ALA A 198 -29.47 13.95 -8.09
CA ALA A 198 -28.40 13.42 -7.27
C ALA A 198 -27.30 12.77 -8.15
N PRO A 199 -26.01 12.99 -7.82
CA PRO A 199 -24.87 12.44 -8.55
C PRO A 199 -24.66 10.94 -8.23
N ILE A 200 -25.68 10.13 -8.48
CA ILE A 200 -25.70 8.68 -8.26
C ILE A 200 -25.61 7.99 -9.63
N THR A 201 -24.72 7.01 -9.76
CA THR A 201 -24.31 6.43 -11.05
C THR A 201 -25.27 5.40 -11.63
N ASN A 202 -26.04 4.68 -10.79
CA ASN A 202 -26.85 3.53 -11.23
C ASN A 202 -28.34 3.87 -11.44
N LYS A 203 -28.88 4.84 -10.68
CA LYS A 203 -30.29 5.35 -10.72
C LYS A 203 -31.35 4.28 -11.05
N LYS A 204 -31.32 3.17 -10.32
CA LYS A 204 -32.24 2.02 -10.42
C LYS A 204 -33.71 2.44 -10.45
N HIS A 205 -34.09 3.41 -9.61
CA HIS A 205 -35.47 3.88 -9.49
C HIS A 205 -35.78 5.13 -10.32
N ALA A 206 -34.93 5.50 -11.29
CA ALA A 206 -35.12 6.72 -12.09
C ALA A 206 -36.44 6.74 -12.86
N TYR A 207 -36.86 5.58 -13.36
CA TYR A 207 -38.11 5.46 -14.10
C TYR A 207 -39.32 5.73 -13.20
N GLU A 208 -39.36 5.05 -12.05
CA GLU A 208 -40.42 5.22 -11.03
C GLU A 208 -40.47 6.67 -10.52
N ALA A 209 -39.31 7.26 -10.23
CA ALA A 209 -39.22 8.66 -9.81
C ALA A 209 -39.77 9.63 -10.86
N ARG A 210 -39.48 9.42 -12.15
CA ARG A 210 -40.01 10.26 -13.25
C ARG A 210 -41.52 10.13 -13.40
N GLN A 211 -42.04 8.91 -13.33
CA GLN A 211 -43.49 8.69 -13.39
C GLN A 211 -44.19 9.40 -12.23
N ARG A 212 -43.72 9.17 -11.01
CA ARG A 212 -44.34 9.74 -9.82
C ARG A 212 -44.30 11.26 -9.79
N ARG A 213 -43.17 11.84 -10.19
CA ARG A 213 -43.02 13.30 -10.37
C ARG A 213 -44.04 13.86 -11.36
N ASN A 214 -44.20 13.21 -12.53
CA ASN A 214 -45.13 13.66 -13.56
C ASN A 214 -46.59 13.58 -13.08
N GLU A 215 -46.98 12.50 -12.38
CA GLU A 215 -48.31 12.38 -11.77
C GLU A 215 -48.60 13.52 -10.80
N LEU A 216 -47.66 13.81 -9.88
CA LEU A 216 -47.80 14.90 -8.92
C LEU A 216 -47.92 16.27 -9.61
N SER A 217 -47.13 16.51 -10.67
CA SER A 217 -47.20 17.74 -11.46
C SER A 217 -48.56 17.93 -12.17
N LEU A 218 -49.19 16.84 -12.59
CA LEU A 218 -50.49 16.87 -13.26
C LEU A 218 -51.61 17.17 -12.27
N HIS A 219 -51.57 16.57 -11.08
CA HIS A 219 -52.52 16.87 -10.01
C HIS A 219 -52.49 18.34 -9.60
N LEU A 220 -51.30 18.91 -9.37
CA LEU A 220 -51.14 20.33 -9.01
C LEU A 220 -51.64 21.31 -10.08
N ARG A 221 -51.70 20.90 -11.35
CA ARG A 221 -52.26 21.73 -12.45
C ARG A 221 -53.78 21.67 -12.53
N ASN A 222 -54.40 20.57 -12.12
CA ASN A 222 -55.86 20.41 -12.17
C ASN A 222 -56.56 21.06 -10.97
N ASP A 223 -55.84 21.31 -9.87
CA ASP A 223 -56.37 21.98 -8.66
C ASP A 223 -56.26 23.52 -8.71
N ARG A 224 -55.79 24.10 -9.83
CA ARG A 224 -55.70 25.55 -10.08
C ARG A 224 -56.75 26.00 -11.08
#